data_AF-A0A7S1WGS2-F1
#
_entry.id   AF-A0A7S1WGS2-F1
#
_cell.length_a   1.000
_cell.length_b   1.000
_cell.length_c   1.000
_cell.angle_alpha   90.00
_cell.angle_beta   90.00
_cell.angle_gamma   90.00
#
_symmetry.space_group_name_H-M   'P 1'
#
loop_
_entity.id
_entity.type
_entity.pdbx_description
1 polymer ?
#
loop_
_entity_poly.entity_id
_entity_poly.type
_entity_poly.pdbx_seq_one_letter_code
_entity_poly.pdbx_strand_id
1 'polypeptide(L)'
;WRPFDLLGFPVLEDERNFGAFRGQLRATTGRLFLEPMVEEPAVDGCARVGIHPMAFLARTSRLRGFRFEDQLRVGEHEQFFFANPYLGLHAAVCFDSTFPHFRVKSTDGYKMRRERMQALMTQEFEKIGFPSVLYLLHKH
;
A
#
# COMPACT_ATOMS: atom_id res chain seq x y z
N TRP A 1 -9.23 -2.63 25.12
CA TRP A 1 -8.45 -2.12 23.98
C TRP A 1 -7.47 -3.20 23.54
N ARG A 2 -7.55 -3.68 22.29
CA ARG A 2 -6.49 -4.52 21.73
C ARG A 2 -5.42 -3.58 21.16
N PRO A 3 -4.14 -3.76 21.50
CA PRO A 3 -3.11 -2.90 20.96
C PRO A 3 -2.91 -3.16 19.46
N PHE A 4 -2.52 -2.14 18.70
CA PHE A 4 -2.21 -2.29 17.29
C PHE A 4 -0.98 -3.19 17.08
N ASP A 5 -1.02 -4.00 16.02
CA ASP A 5 0.09 -4.81 15.54
C ASP A 5 1.02 -4.01 14.61
N LEU A 6 0.44 -3.02 13.92
CA LEU A 6 1.12 -2.14 12.96
C LEU A 6 0.69 -0.68 13.18
N LEU A 7 1.67 0.23 13.15
CA LEU A 7 1.45 1.67 13.20
C LEU A 7 2.22 2.32 12.05
N GLY A 8 1.52 2.81 11.03
CA GLY A 8 2.09 3.55 9.91
C GLY A 8 2.17 5.05 10.17
N PHE A 9 3.02 5.72 9.39
CA PHE A 9 3.25 7.16 9.50
C PHE A 9 3.30 7.80 8.11
N PRO A 10 2.64 8.95 7.90
CA PRO A 10 2.72 9.72 6.66
C PRO A 10 4.16 10.01 6.23
N VAL A 11 4.39 9.93 4.92
CA VAL A 11 5.62 10.39 4.27
C VAL A 11 5.35 11.77 3.68
N LEU A 12 6.06 12.78 4.17
CA LEU A 12 5.78 14.20 3.89
C LEU A 12 5.70 14.51 2.38
N GLU A 13 6.58 13.92 1.58
CA GLU A 13 6.60 14.11 0.14
C GLU A 13 5.41 13.47 -0.57
N ASP A 14 4.95 12.32 -0.09
CA ASP A 14 3.76 11.66 -0.65
C ASP A 14 2.51 12.43 -0.25
N GLU A 15 2.47 13.01 0.96
CA GLU A 15 1.39 13.89 1.38
C GLU A 15 1.23 15.11 0.46
N ARG A 16 2.36 15.70 0.05
CA ARG A 16 2.37 16.89 -0.83
C ARG A 16 1.90 16.60 -2.25
N ASN A 17 2.17 15.39 -2.76
CA ASN A 17 1.86 15.04 -4.15
C ASN A 17 0.51 14.33 -4.30
N PHE A 18 0.06 13.64 -3.26
CA PHE A 18 -1.09 12.73 -3.32
C PHE A 18 -2.08 12.95 -2.17
N GLY A 19 -1.94 14.01 -1.36
CA GLY A 19 -2.64 14.17 -0.08
C GLY A 19 -2.08 13.23 0.99
N ALA A 20 -2.30 13.52 2.28
CA ALA A 20 -1.87 12.67 3.40
C ALA A 20 -2.23 11.21 3.07
N PHE A 21 -1.24 10.39 2.67
CA PHE A 21 -1.53 9.20 1.87
C PHE A 21 -2.36 8.20 2.69
N ARG A 22 -3.68 8.27 2.50
CA ARG A 22 -4.70 7.31 2.92
C ARG A 22 -5.19 6.65 1.65
N GLY A 23 -4.45 5.65 1.18
CA GLY A 23 -4.90 4.80 0.09
C GLY A 23 -5.83 3.71 0.61
N GLN A 24 -6.77 3.27 -0.20
CA GLN A 24 -7.49 2.03 0.01
C GLN A 24 -7.20 1.05 -1.13
N LEU A 25 -6.94 -0.19 -0.77
CA LEU A 25 -7.05 -1.32 -1.69
C LEU A 25 -8.50 -1.76 -1.71
N ARG A 26 -9.16 -1.62 -2.85
CA ARG A 26 -10.48 -2.18 -3.08
C ARG A 26 -10.37 -3.44 -3.92
N ALA A 27 -10.61 -4.59 -3.28
CA ALA A 27 -10.60 -5.89 -3.92
C ALA A 27 -12.03 -6.29 -4.34
N THR A 28 -12.16 -6.58 -5.64
CA THR A 28 -13.35 -7.19 -6.25
C THR A 28 -13.05 -8.64 -6.66
N THR A 29 -14.04 -9.38 -7.14
CA THR A 29 -13.89 -10.79 -7.55
C THR A 29 -12.85 -11.04 -8.66
N GLY A 30 -12.39 -10.01 -9.38
CA GLY A 30 -11.39 -10.17 -10.46
C GLY A 30 -10.49 -8.95 -10.69
N ARG A 31 -10.49 -7.97 -9.80
CA ARG A 31 -9.68 -6.76 -9.95
C ARG A 31 -9.37 -6.13 -8.60
N LEU A 32 -8.14 -5.65 -8.48
CA LEU A 32 -7.70 -4.81 -7.38
C LEU A 32 -7.64 -3.34 -7.83
N PHE A 33 -8.25 -2.45 -7.08
CA PHE A 33 -8.19 -1.01 -7.30
C PHE A 33 -7.38 -0.36 -6.19
N LEU A 34 -6.49 0.54 -6.59
CA LEU A 34 -5.67 1.37 -5.72
C LEU A 34 -6.27 2.77 -5.71
N GLU A 35 -6.99 3.08 -4.63
CA GLU A 35 -7.83 4.28 -4.46
C GLU A 35 -7.15 5.27 -3.51
N PRO A 36 -6.49 6.32 -3.99
CA PRO A 36 -5.93 7.36 -3.13
C PRO A 36 -7.05 8.22 -2.52
N MET A 37 -6.84 8.69 -1.28
CA MET A 37 -7.65 9.73 -0.63
C MET A 37 -9.13 9.38 -0.41
N VAL A 38 -9.46 8.10 -0.15
CA VAL A 38 -10.84 7.72 0.20
C VAL A 38 -11.06 7.89 1.70
N GLU A 39 -11.86 8.89 2.08
CA GLU A 39 -12.20 9.20 3.48
C GLU A 39 -13.15 8.18 4.10
N GLU A 40 -14.13 7.68 3.32
CA GLU A 40 -15.10 6.69 3.80
C GLU A 40 -15.32 5.53 2.81
N PRO A 41 -15.32 4.28 3.28
CA PRO A 41 -15.59 3.12 2.44
C PRO A 41 -17.05 3.10 1.98
N ALA A 42 -17.29 3.17 0.67
CA ALA A 42 -18.62 2.94 0.10
C ALA A 42 -19.07 1.47 0.32
N VAL A 43 -20.33 1.24 0.71
CA VAL A 43 -20.89 -0.11 0.86
C VAL A 43 -21.24 -0.68 -0.51
N ASP A 44 -20.27 -1.32 -1.15
CA ASP A 44 -20.39 -1.89 -2.53
C ASP A 44 -20.06 -3.38 -2.61
N GLY A 45 -19.95 -4.07 -1.46
CA GLY A 45 -19.59 -5.49 -1.39
C GLY A 45 -18.12 -5.82 -1.65
N CYS A 46 -17.26 -4.82 -1.85
CA CYS A 46 -15.82 -5.02 -2.03
C CYS A 46 -15.08 -5.06 -0.70
N ALA A 47 -14.03 -5.90 -0.61
CA ALA A 47 -13.10 -5.87 0.51
C ALA A 47 -12.21 -4.63 0.40
N ARG A 48 -12.09 -3.87 1.50
CA ARG A 48 -11.27 -2.66 1.57
C ARG A 48 -10.18 -2.78 2.60
N VAL A 49 -8.97 -2.42 2.22
CA VAL A 49 -7.80 -2.43 3.10
C VAL A 49 -7.14 -1.08 3.09
N GLY A 50 -7.00 -0.47 4.26
CA GLY A 50 -6.23 0.76 4.42
C GLY A 50 -4.77 0.49 4.10
N ILE A 51 -4.22 1.27 3.17
CA ILE A 51 -2.80 1.30 2.89
C ILE A 51 -2.20 2.39 3.75
N HIS A 52 -1.09 2.08 4.42
CA HIS A 52 -0.33 3.07 5.16
C HIS A 52 0.92 3.43 4.37
N PRO A 53 1.48 4.63 4.53
CA PRO A 53 2.73 5.00 3.88
C PRO A 53 3.91 4.10 4.31
N MET A 54 4.98 4.10 3.51
CA MET A 54 6.12 3.17 3.60
C MET A 54 6.87 3.16 4.94
N ALA A 55 6.63 4.11 5.84
CA ALA A 55 7.20 4.13 7.19
C ALA A 55 6.20 3.54 8.19
N PHE A 56 6.56 2.44 8.86
CA PHE A 56 5.72 1.82 9.88
C PHE A 56 6.55 1.20 11.02
N LEU A 57 5.93 1.15 12.20
CA LEU A 57 6.36 0.34 13.33
C LEU A 57 5.48 -0.89 13.42
N ALA A 58 6.08 -2.01 13.81
CA ALA A 58 5.39 -3.28 13.88
C ALA A 58 5.84 -4.12 15.07
N ARG A 59 4.92 -4.93 15.60
CA ARG A 59 5.27 -5.94 16.61
C ARG A 59 6.12 -7.03 15.97
N THR A 60 7.36 -7.19 16.45
CA THR A 60 8.30 -8.21 15.93
C THR A 60 7.71 -9.62 15.95
N SER A 61 6.95 -9.97 17.00
CA SER A 61 6.31 -11.28 17.11
C SER A 61 5.31 -11.57 16.00
N ARG A 62 4.69 -10.54 15.41
CA ARG A 62 3.76 -10.66 14.28
C ARG A 62 4.47 -10.65 12.94
N LEU A 63 5.50 -9.82 12.79
CA LEU A 63 6.28 -9.76 11.54
C LEU A 63 7.17 -10.97 11.28
N ARG A 64 7.55 -11.75 12.30
CA ARG A 64 8.34 -12.98 12.09
C ARG A 64 7.68 -13.98 11.15
N GLY A 65 6.36 -13.95 11.02
CA GLY A 65 5.62 -14.79 10.07
C GLY A 65 5.57 -14.23 8.65
N PHE A 66 5.86 -12.93 8.47
CA PHE A 66 5.86 -12.31 7.17
C PHE A 66 7.20 -12.55 6.47
N ARG A 67 7.15 -13.10 5.26
CA ARG A 67 8.32 -13.27 4.41
C ARG A 67 8.30 -12.18 3.37
N PHE A 68 9.14 -11.17 3.57
CA PHE A 68 9.43 -10.19 2.54
C PHE A 68 10.13 -10.92 1.38
N GLU A 69 9.72 -10.62 0.16
CA GLU A 69 10.30 -11.23 -1.02
C GLU A 69 11.50 -10.37 -1.46
N ASP A 70 12.72 -10.85 -1.25
CA ASP A 70 13.96 -10.11 -1.53
C ASP A 70 14.08 -9.59 -3.00
N GLN A 71 13.31 -10.19 -3.91
CA GLN A 71 13.28 -9.85 -5.34
C GLN A 71 12.10 -8.95 -5.73
N LEU A 72 11.08 -8.83 -4.88
CA LEU A 72 9.98 -7.89 -5.12
C LEU A 72 10.43 -6.49 -4.71
N ARG A 73 10.13 -5.51 -5.56
CA ARG A 73 10.29 -4.09 -5.20
C ARG A 73 9.05 -3.26 -5.51
N VAL A 74 8.07 -3.83 -6.21
CA VAL A 74 6.86 -3.14 -6.67
C VAL A 74 5.68 -4.04 -6.38
N GLY A 75 4.67 -3.56 -5.65
CA GLY A 75 3.50 -4.36 -5.24
C GLY A 75 3.63 -5.05 -3.88
N GLU A 76 4.85 -5.18 -3.34
CA GLU A 76 5.10 -5.87 -2.06
C GLU A 76 4.39 -5.19 -0.88
N HIS A 77 4.47 -3.87 -0.87
CA HIS A 77 3.83 -3.03 0.14
C HIS A 77 2.31 -3.21 0.12
N GLU A 78 1.71 -3.18 -1.07
CA GLU A 78 0.28 -3.36 -1.25
C GLU A 78 -0.15 -4.79 -0.85
N GLN A 79 0.63 -5.81 -1.21
CA GLN A 79 0.38 -7.20 -0.79
C GLN A 79 0.49 -7.38 0.73
N PHE A 80 1.50 -6.77 1.35
CA PHE A 80 1.68 -6.79 2.80
C PHE A 80 0.43 -6.24 3.50
N PHE A 81 -0.03 -5.05 3.11
CA PHE A 81 -1.23 -4.47 3.69
C PHE A 81 -2.47 -5.30 3.36
N PHE A 82 -2.64 -5.76 2.12
CA PHE A 82 -3.75 -6.62 1.71
C PHE A 82 -3.88 -7.90 2.55
N ALA A 83 -2.76 -8.53 2.89
CA ALA A 83 -2.74 -9.78 3.66
C ALA A 83 -3.08 -9.57 5.15
N ASN A 84 -2.82 -8.38 5.71
CA ASN A 84 -2.94 -8.12 7.15
C ASN A 84 -4.32 -8.45 7.75
N PRO A 85 -5.46 -8.08 7.13
CA PRO A 85 -6.78 -8.47 7.63
C PRO A 85 -6.98 -9.99 7.71
N TYR A 86 -6.52 -10.73 6.70
CA TYR A 86 -6.63 -12.20 6.68
C TYR A 86 -5.74 -12.89 7.72
N LEU A 87 -4.67 -12.22 8.13
CA LEU A 87 -3.78 -12.64 9.22
C LEU A 87 -4.28 -12.18 10.60
N GLY A 88 -5.43 -11.49 10.67
CA GLY A 88 -5.98 -10.95 11.90
C GLY A 88 -5.12 -9.85 12.52
N LEU A 89 -4.35 -9.12 11.70
CA LEU A 89 -3.48 -8.04 12.14
C LEU A 89 -4.24 -6.72 12.18
N HIS A 90 -4.04 -5.98 13.27
CA HIS A 90 -4.66 -4.68 13.49
C HIS A 90 -3.67 -3.56 13.14
N ALA A 91 -3.98 -2.77 12.12
CA ALA A 91 -3.15 -1.65 11.68
C ALA A 91 -3.82 -0.29 12.00
N ALA A 92 -2.99 0.73 12.24
CA ALA A 92 -3.41 2.13 12.38
C ALA A 92 -2.39 3.08 11.74
N VAL A 93 -2.78 4.34 11.55
CA VAL A 93 -1.88 5.44 11.13
C VAL A 93 -1.80 6.47 12.25
N CYS A 94 -0.57 6.89 12.57
CA CYS A 94 -0.32 8.07 13.40
C CYS A 94 -0.21 9.31 12.51
N PHE A 95 -1.17 10.23 12.59
CA PHE A 95 -1.14 11.50 11.83
C PHE A 95 -0.38 12.61 12.56
N ASP A 96 -0.07 12.43 13.84
CA ASP A 96 0.67 13.41 14.65
C ASP A 96 2.18 13.41 14.34
N SER A 97 2.64 12.56 13.43
CA SER A 97 4.05 12.42 13.08
C SER A 97 4.21 12.06 11.61
N THR A 98 5.14 12.73 10.93
CA THR A 98 5.41 12.49 9.52
C THR A 98 6.91 12.32 9.29
N PHE A 99 7.29 11.47 8.34
CA PHE A 99 8.69 11.16 8.03
C PHE A 99 9.06 11.71 6.66
N PRO A 100 10.13 12.52 6.53
CA PRO A 100 10.67 12.88 5.24
C PRO A 100 11.47 11.70 4.65
N HIS A 101 11.41 11.51 3.33
CA HIS A 101 12.30 10.58 2.65
C HIS A 101 13.21 11.27 1.61
N PHE A 102 14.42 10.73 1.42
CA PHE A 102 15.31 11.27 0.39
C PHE A 102 14.83 10.83 -1.00
N ARG A 103 14.33 11.78 -1.80
CA ARG A 103 14.08 11.53 -3.22
C ARG A 103 15.41 11.57 -3.98
N VAL A 104 15.84 10.39 -4.44
CA VAL A 104 16.89 10.31 -5.44
C VAL A 104 16.37 10.95 -6.73
N LYS A 105 17.17 11.85 -7.35
CA LYS A 105 16.82 12.46 -8.64
C LYS A 105 16.45 11.36 -9.64
N SER A 106 15.30 11.53 -10.29
CA SER A 106 14.81 10.63 -11.33
C SER A 106 15.84 10.51 -12.45
N THR A 107 16.50 9.37 -12.53
CA THR A 107 17.36 9.00 -13.66
C THR A 107 16.51 8.36 -14.76
N ASP A 108 17.02 8.28 -15.99
CA ASP A 108 16.27 7.65 -17.09
C ASP A 108 15.94 6.18 -16.79
N GLY A 109 16.86 5.47 -16.10
CA GLY A 109 16.58 4.12 -15.59
C GLY A 109 15.48 4.06 -14.52
N TYR A 110 15.28 5.12 -13.73
CA TYR A 110 14.15 5.22 -12.81
C TYR A 110 12.82 5.47 -13.55
N LYS A 111 12.82 6.31 -14.60
CA LYS A 111 11.62 6.54 -15.44
C LYS A 111 11.16 5.26 -16.12
N MET A 112 12.08 4.51 -16.74
CA MET A 112 11.76 3.21 -17.37
C MET A 112 11.16 2.21 -16.37
N ARG A 113 11.65 2.19 -15.12
CA ARG A 113 11.07 1.34 -14.07
C ARG A 113 9.65 1.78 -13.68
N ARG A 114 9.40 3.10 -13.61
CA ARG A 114 8.07 3.67 -13.34
C ARG A 114 7.06 3.34 -14.44
N GLU A 115 7.46 3.36 -15.72
CA GLU A 115 6.59 2.97 -16.84
C GLU A 115 6.18 1.49 -16.76
N ARG A 116 7.09 0.63 -16.26
CA ARG A 116 6.83 -0.81 -16.06
C ARG A 116 6.08 -1.13 -14.78
N MET A 117 5.89 -0.17 -13.87
CA MET A 117 5.31 -0.36 -12.54
C MET A 117 3.95 -1.07 -12.62
N GLN A 118 3.08 -0.62 -13.52
CA GLN A 118 1.75 -1.21 -13.70
C GLN A 118 1.81 -2.70 -14.09
N ALA A 119 2.71 -3.05 -15.02
CA ALA A 119 2.88 -4.44 -15.45
C ALA A 119 3.46 -5.31 -14.32
N LEU A 120 4.44 -4.79 -13.58
CA LEU A 120 5.05 -5.49 -12.45
C LEU A 120 4.03 -5.75 -11.33
N MET A 121 3.20 -4.75 -10.98
CA MET A 121 2.16 -4.96 -9.98
C MET A 121 1.10 -5.96 -10.43
N THR A 122 0.66 -5.90 -11.68
CA THR A 122 -0.29 -6.89 -12.19
C THR A 122 0.28 -8.31 -12.08
N GLN A 123 1.54 -8.53 -12.47
CA GLN A 123 2.20 -9.85 -12.33
C GLN A 123 2.23 -10.34 -10.88
N GLU A 124 2.46 -9.43 -9.93
CA GLU A 124 2.50 -9.80 -8.51
C GLU A 124 1.11 -10.13 -7.95
N PHE A 125 0.10 -9.38 -8.34
CA PHE A 125 -1.27 -9.60 -7.86
C PHE A 125 -1.99 -10.76 -8.58
N GLU A 126 -1.55 -11.12 -9.79
CA GLU A 126 -1.98 -12.35 -10.47
C GLU A 126 -1.68 -13.60 -9.63
N LYS A 127 -0.51 -13.65 -8.96
CA LYS A 127 -0.10 -14.77 -8.09
C LYS A 127 -1.10 -15.04 -6.96
N ILE A 128 -1.82 -14.02 -6.51
CA ILE A 128 -2.79 -14.09 -5.42
C ILE A 128 -4.24 -13.98 -5.91
N GLY A 129 -4.49 -14.18 -7.21
CA GLY A 129 -5.82 -14.35 -7.79
C GLY A 129 -6.45 -13.09 -8.39
N PHE A 130 -5.71 -11.99 -8.52
CA PHE A 130 -6.20 -10.77 -9.17
C PHE A 130 -5.61 -10.62 -10.58
N PRO A 131 -6.38 -10.90 -11.65
CA PRO A 131 -5.89 -10.83 -13.03
C PRO A 131 -5.65 -9.38 -13.53
N SER A 132 -5.97 -8.37 -12.72
CA SER A 132 -5.67 -6.98 -13.06
C SER A 132 -5.59 -6.09 -11.81
N VAL A 133 -4.70 -5.11 -11.86
CA VAL A 133 -4.55 -4.03 -10.87
C VAL A 133 -4.80 -2.71 -11.57
N LEU A 134 -5.55 -1.78 -10.96
CA LEU A 134 -5.77 -0.45 -11.53
C LEU A 134 -5.47 0.64 -10.50
N TYR A 135 -4.54 1.53 -10.83
CA TYR A 135 -4.32 2.75 -10.08
C TYR A 135 -5.34 3.81 -10.48
N LEU A 136 -6.26 4.11 -9.58
CA LEU A 136 -7.22 5.20 -9.74
C LEU A 136 -6.56 6.50 -9.29
N LEU A 137 -5.51 6.93 -10.01
CA LEU A 137 -4.88 8.22 -9.75
C LEU A 137 -5.86 9.32 -10.17
N HIS A 138 -6.46 10.01 -9.20
CA HIS A 138 -7.05 11.30 -9.46
C HIS A 138 -5.92 12.28 -9.78
N LYS A 139 -5.84 12.71 -11.06
CA LYS A 139 -5.01 13.86 -11.43
C LYS A 139 -5.66 15.09 -10.80
N HIS A 140 -5.01 15.69 -9.81
CA HIS A 140 -5.28 17.05 -9.38
C HIS A 140 -4.40 18.01 -10.17
#